data_AF-A0A515L9A0-F1
#
_entry.id   AF-A0A515L9A0-F1
#
_cell.length_a   1.000
_cell.length_b   1.000
_cell.length_c   1.000
_cell.angle_alpha   90.00
_cell.angle_beta   90.00
_cell.angle_gamma   90.00
#
_symmetry.space_group_name_H-M   'P 1'
#
loop_
_entity.id
_entity.type
_entity.pdbx_description
1 polymer ?
#
loop_
_entity_poly.entity_id
_entity_poly.type
_entity_poly.pdbx_seq_one_letter_code
_entity_poly.pdbx_strand_id
1 'polypeptide(L)'
;MLSSKQSEHIQTVLLRRLRSVLGDELTSVGTPLADATASMLEVDCHEHDATSGLERLLALSDDELIELACNMALALEYGGEFDLPLGSKVSGSYPGSIEVDSLVLVLDAGRPGLFPMELVPRDAHGPNLELLRHEIERLTRKLACRRIGLPSAHCADSGSRTLLRFPPFVEAGGVSLERATGDPDAARFCAASRRQITNFAHDVVLDMRALWSNRLAVAARVNAVRVAAEQAAAQALPPASVHLIAMDMRFQRESKVFDLYVEYNAIDEALRPGTVLQFVPDQFDVSGGFARVPSCLGGRSETISELRSQGADGWIEEMAACVISAAPGGAASVLSALSTDYEKVVSIPVSSKFMFATFYWRSGCIKVELIVPGEIEYTASSDLDLPAAHIPEMVLSHLPGQTVSSVVELPFDCPCKIVGAEPLPSGGLRLVLDPDRQFVHLGSGRIWTVT
;
A
#
# COMPACT_ATOMS: atom_id res chain seq x y z
N MET A 1 -2.50 -2.05 -34.95
CA MET A 1 -2.56 -2.86 -33.72
C MET A 1 -1.95 -4.22 -34.03
N LEU A 2 -0.72 -4.45 -33.56
CA LEU A 2 -0.13 -5.78 -33.50
C LEU A 2 -0.99 -6.66 -32.59
N SER A 3 -1.09 -7.96 -32.88
CA SER A 3 -1.72 -8.89 -31.92
C SER A 3 -0.92 -8.91 -30.61
N SER A 4 -1.56 -9.13 -29.45
CA SER A 4 -0.85 -9.18 -28.14
C SER A 4 0.38 -10.09 -28.17
N LYS A 5 0.30 -11.17 -28.95
CA LYS A 5 1.37 -12.15 -29.19
C LYS A 5 2.61 -11.58 -29.90
N GLN A 6 2.45 -10.59 -30.77
CA GLN A 6 3.57 -9.94 -31.46
C GLN A 6 4.30 -8.96 -30.53
N SER A 7 3.58 -8.24 -29.67
CA SER A 7 4.17 -7.39 -28.62
C SER A 7 4.98 -8.22 -27.62
N GLU A 8 4.40 -9.32 -27.12
CA GLU A 8 5.08 -10.26 -26.21
C GLU A 8 6.36 -10.86 -26.84
N HIS A 9 6.30 -11.22 -28.13
CA HIS A 9 7.45 -11.76 -28.84
C HIS A 9 8.61 -10.76 -28.94
N ILE A 10 8.30 -9.50 -29.26
CA ILE A 10 9.31 -8.45 -29.42
C ILE A 10 9.93 -8.06 -28.06
N GLN A 11 9.12 -7.95 -27.01
CA GLN A 11 9.62 -7.74 -25.65
C GLN A 11 10.58 -8.85 -25.21
N THR A 12 10.25 -10.10 -25.57
CA THR A 12 11.13 -11.25 -25.32
C THR A 12 12.47 -11.14 -26.06
N VAL A 13 12.46 -10.61 -27.29
CA VAL A 13 13.68 -10.39 -28.08
C VAL A 13 14.54 -9.27 -27.48
N LEU A 14 13.93 -8.14 -27.10
CA LEU A 14 14.63 -7.02 -26.46
C LEU A 14 15.28 -7.45 -25.15
N LEU A 15 14.53 -8.14 -24.27
CA LEU A 15 15.06 -8.65 -23.00
C LEU A 15 16.23 -9.62 -23.22
N ARG A 16 16.13 -10.52 -24.21
CA ARG A 16 17.23 -11.44 -24.54
C ARG A 16 18.48 -10.68 -24.97
N ARG A 17 18.32 -9.63 -25.77
CA ARG A 17 19.43 -8.78 -26.20
C ARG A 17 20.06 -8.04 -25.02
N LEU A 18 19.24 -7.40 -24.18
CA LEU A 18 19.71 -6.75 -22.95
C LEU A 18 20.50 -7.70 -22.06
N ARG A 19 20.01 -8.92 -21.83
CA ARG A 19 20.73 -9.95 -21.06
C ARG A 19 22.05 -10.38 -21.72
N SER A 20 22.10 -10.42 -23.05
CA SER A 20 23.34 -10.74 -23.78
C SER A 20 24.39 -9.64 -23.66
N VAL A 21 23.96 -8.38 -23.62
CA VAL A 21 24.84 -7.20 -23.60
C VAL A 21 25.30 -6.88 -22.17
N LEU A 22 24.37 -6.94 -21.21
CA LEU A 22 24.61 -6.58 -19.81
C LEU A 22 25.06 -7.76 -18.94
N GLY A 23 24.94 -9.00 -19.43
CA GLY A 23 25.34 -10.20 -18.68
C GLY A 23 24.56 -10.38 -17.37
N ASP A 24 25.29 -10.72 -16.31
CA ASP A 24 24.76 -11.00 -14.97
C ASP A 24 24.80 -9.76 -14.04
N GLU A 25 24.90 -8.55 -14.60
CA GLU A 25 24.90 -7.31 -13.81
C GLU A 25 23.59 -7.16 -13.02
N LEU A 26 23.72 -6.79 -11.75
CA LEU A 26 22.60 -6.67 -10.81
C LEU A 26 22.46 -5.24 -10.30
N THR A 27 21.21 -4.83 -10.07
CA THR A 27 20.87 -3.63 -9.30
C THR A 27 21.25 -3.80 -7.81
N SER A 28 21.18 -2.71 -7.05
CA SER A 28 21.52 -2.67 -5.61
C SER A 28 20.64 -3.56 -4.71
N VAL A 29 19.51 -4.06 -5.22
CA VAL A 29 18.60 -5.00 -4.54
C VAL A 29 18.72 -6.43 -5.06
N GLY A 30 19.62 -6.70 -6.01
CA GLY A 30 19.85 -8.02 -6.59
C GLY A 30 18.95 -8.39 -7.79
N THR A 31 18.13 -7.46 -8.27
CA THR A 31 17.35 -7.64 -9.51
C THR A 31 18.28 -7.51 -10.73
N PRO A 32 18.21 -8.41 -11.73
CA PRO A 32 19.01 -8.29 -12.95
C PRO A 32 18.79 -6.94 -13.64
N LEU A 33 19.88 -6.25 -13.96
CA LEU A 33 19.82 -4.91 -14.55
C LEU A 33 19.11 -4.94 -15.91
N ALA A 34 19.35 -5.98 -16.71
CA ALA A 34 18.68 -6.19 -17.99
C ALA A 34 17.15 -6.23 -17.87
N ASP A 35 16.62 -6.89 -16.85
CA ASP A 35 15.18 -6.99 -16.62
C ASP A 35 14.59 -5.64 -16.19
N ALA A 36 15.28 -4.91 -15.31
CA ALA A 36 14.86 -3.57 -14.92
C ALA A 36 14.86 -2.59 -16.13
N THR A 37 15.91 -2.62 -16.96
CA THR A 37 16.00 -1.79 -18.17
C THR A 37 14.88 -2.14 -19.15
N ALA A 38 14.59 -3.43 -19.32
CA ALA A 38 13.51 -3.88 -20.19
C ALA A 38 12.15 -3.36 -19.72
N SER A 39 11.84 -3.44 -18.42
CA SER A 39 10.59 -2.91 -17.85
C SER A 39 10.46 -1.40 -18.05
N MET A 40 11.53 -0.64 -17.90
CA MET A 40 11.53 0.81 -18.14
C MET A 40 11.26 1.15 -19.61
N LEU A 41 11.90 0.45 -20.54
CA LEU A 41 11.69 0.62 -21.99
C LEU A 41 10.29 0.16 -22.43
N GLU A 42 9.70 -0.82 -21.74
CA GLU A 42 8.32 -1.23 -21.97
C GLU A 42 7.34 -0.10 -21.65
N VAL A 43 7.56 0.63 -20.56
CA VAL A 43 6.76 1.81 -20.20
C VAL A 43 6.93 2.92 -21.24
N ASP A 44 8.17 3.24 -21.63
CA ASP A 44 8.45 4.23 -22.70
C ASP A 44 7.71 3.90 -24.00
N CYS A 45 7.66 2.61 -24.34
CA CYS A 45 6.99 2.11 -25.52
C CYS A 45 5.46 2.09 -25.40
N HIS A 46 4.90 2.05 -24.19
CA HIS A 46 3.45 2.09 -23.98
C HIS A 46 2.91 3.53 -24.06
N GLU A 47 3.68 4.49 -23.54
CA GLU A 47 3.36 5.93 -23.63
C GLU A 47 3.44 6.47 -25.07
N HIS A 48 4.27 5.83 -25.90
CA HIS A 48 4.43 6.16 -27.32
C HIS A 48 3.75 5.11 -28.22
N ASP A 49 3.61 5.38 -29.53
CA ASP A 49 3.01 4.42 -30.47
C ASP A 49 3.75 3.07 -30.43
N ALA A 50 3.15 2.08 -29.78
CA ALA A 50 3.76 0.78 -29.50
C ALA A 50 4.31 0.05 -30.74
N THR A 51 3.77 0.33 -31.93
CA THR A 51 4.23 -0.36 -33.15
C THR A 51 5.55 0.24 -33.65
N SER A 52 5.64 1.56 -33.75
CA SER A 52 6.85 2.26 -34.19
C SER A 52 7.91 2.38 -33.07
N GLY A 53 7.47 2.41 -31.81
CA GLY A 53 8.34 2.43 -30.63
C GLY A 53 9.20 1.17 -30.52
N LEU A 54 8.59 -0.02 -30.65
CA LEU A 54 9.32 -1.29 -30.56
C LEU A 54 10.40 -1.44 -31.65
N GLU A 55 10.12 -1.02 -32.89
CA GLU A 55 11.12 -1.05 -33.97
C GLU A 55 12.32 -0.14 -33.69
N ARG A 56 12.06 1.05 -33.14
CA ARG A 56 13.12 2.00 -32.71
C ARG A 56 13.96 1.41 -31.57
N LEU A 57 13.32 0.80 -30.56
CA LEU A 57 14.03 0.17 -29.45
C LEU A 57 14.90 -1.01 -29.92
N LEU A 58 14.44 -1.81 -30.88
CA LEU A 58 15.25 -2.87 -31.48
C LEU A 58 16.42 -2.34 -32.32
N ALA A 59 16.33 -1.12 -32.85
CA ALA A 59 17.36 -0.50 -33.67
C ALA A 59 18.50 0.16 -32.86
N LEU A 60 18.34 0.33 -31.55
CA LEU A 60 19.41 0.82 -30.66
C LEU A 60 20.66 -0.05 -30.82
N SER A 61 21.84 0.53 -30.72
CA SER A 61 23.13 -0.16 -30.66
C SER A 61 23.35 -0.78 -29.28
N ASP A 62 24.30 -1.73 -29.18
CA ASP A 62 24.63 -2.34 -27.89
C ASP A 62 25.22 -1.30 -26.93
N ASP A 63 26.00 -0.32 -27.43
CA ASP A 63 26.56 0.77 -26.64
C ASP A 63 25.46 1.68 -26.04
N GLU A 64 24.42 2.01 -26.84
CA GLU A 64 23.26 2.77 -26.35
C GLU A 64 22.49 2.00 -25.27
N LEU A 65 22.33 0.68 -25.42
CA LEU A 65 21.68 -0.16 -24.41
C LEU A 65 22.50 -0.21 -23.10
N ILE A 66 23.83 -0.26 -23.18
CA ILE A 66 24.73 -0.20 -22.02
C ILE A 66 24.61 1.16 -21.34
N GLU A 67 24.66 2.25 -22.10
CA GLU A 67 24.55 3.60 -21.56
C GLU A 67 23.21 3.82 -20.83
N LEU A 68 22.10 3.38 -21.43
CA LEU A 68 20.78 3.44 -20.81
C LEU A 68 20.72 2.63 -19.50
N ALA A 69 21.28 1.43 -19.49
CA ALA A 69 21.32 0.60 -18.29
C ALA A 69 22.17 1.22 -17.18
N CYS A 70 23.31 1.84 -17.53
CA CYS A 70 24.15 2.58 -16.60
C CYS A 70 23.42 3.80 -16.01
N ASN A 71 22.76 4.60 -16.84
CA ASN A 71 21.98 5.76 -16.40
C ASN A 71 20.84 5.33 -15.46
N MET A 72 20.13 4.26 -15.80
CA MET A 72 19.09 3.69 -14.95
C MET A 72 19.65 3.17 -13.62
N ALA A 73 20.78 2.46 -13.63
CA ALA A 73 21.42 1.98 -12.41
C ALA A 73 21.82 3.14 -11.48
N LEU A 74 22.36 4.22 -12.04
CA LEU A 74 22.69 5.44 -11.30
C LEU A 74 21.44 6.10 -10.74
N ALA A 75 20.37 6.23 -11.54
CA ALA A 75 19.10 6.81 -11.08
C ALA A 75 18.47 6.01 -9.93
N LEU A 76 18.49 4.68 -10.01
CA LEU A 76 17.99 3.79 -8.96
C LEU A 76 18.82 3.85 -7.67
N GLU A 77 20.10 4.20 -7.72
CA GLU A 77 20.96 4.22 -6.54
C GLU A 77 21.13 5.61 -5.91
N TYR A 78 21.24 6.64 -6.75
CA TYR A 78 21.62 8.00 -6.36
C TYR A 78 20.61 9.07 -6.77
N GLY A 79 19.57 8.69 -7.52
CA GLY A 79 18.67 9.64 -8.18
C GLY A 79 19.28 10.23 -9.46
N GLY A 80 18.59 11.22 -10.03
CA GLY A 80 19.01 11.89 -11.27
C GLY A 80 17.96 11.83 -12.37
N GLU A 81 18.26 12.42 -13.52
CA GLU A 81 17.32 12.54 -14.65
C GLU A 81 18.00 12.13 -15.96
N PHE A 82 17.26 11.47 -16.84
CA PHE A 82 17.69 11.16 -18.21
C PHE A 82 16.47 10.92 -19.12
N ASP A 83 16.68 11.05 -20.43
CA ASP A 83 15.63 10.80 -21.42
C ASP A 83 15.70 9.37 -21.95
N LEU A 84 14.52 8.78 -22.19
CA LEU A 84 14.39 7.48 -22.83
C LEU A 84 14.32 7.61 -24.35
N PRO A 85 14.64 6.54 -25.10
CA PRO A 85 14.78 6.59 -26.55
C PRO A 85 13.55 7.07 -27.33
N LEU A 86 12.33 6.91 -26.77
CA LEU A 86 11.11 7.33 -27.42
C LEU A 86 10.64 8.73 -26.98
N GLY A 87 11.20 9.26 -25.89
CA GLY A 87 11.02 10.65 -25.44
C GLY A 87 10.50 10.80 -24.02
N SER A 88 10.17 9.70 -23.32
CA SER A 88 9.74 9.76 -21.91
C SER A 88 10.90 10.20 -21.02
N LYS A 89 10.59 10.94 -19.95
CA LYS A 89 11.60 11.41 -19.00
C LYS A 89 11.66 10.49 -17.80
N VAL A 90 12.87 10.14 -17.38
CA VAL A 90 13.10 9.40 -16.14
C VAL A 90 13.62 10.36 -15.09
N SER A 91 13.06 10.29 -13.88
CA SER A 91 13.61 10.93 -12.70
C SER A 91 13.73 9.93 -11.55
N GLY A 92 14.82 9.97 -10.80
CA GLY A 92 15.03 9.15 -9.61
C GLY A 92 14.88 9.99 -8.35
N SER A 93 13.75 9.84 -7.64
CA SER A 93 13.48 10.60 -6.41
C SER A 93 13.96 9.88 -5.14
N TYR A 94 13.85 8.55 -5.12
CA TYR A 94 14.27 7.70 -3.99
C TYR A 94 15.05 6.49 -4.47
N PRO A 95 16.06 6.03 -3.71
CA PRO A 95 16.75 4.79 -4.03
C PRO A 95 15.79 3.61 -4.15
N GLY A 96 15.99 2.79 -5.19
CA GLY A 96 15.14 1.65 -5.52
C GLY A 96 13.87 1.99 -6.31
N SER A 97 13.70 3.26 -6.70
CA SER A 97 12.57 3.72 -7.52
C SER A 97 13.00 4.68 -8.60
N ILE A 98 12.27 4.70 -9.70
CA ILE A 98 12.33 5.73 -10.73
C ILE A 98 10.90 6.14 -11.10
N GLU A 99 10.73 7.38 -11.52
CA GLU A 99 9.51 7.89 -12.11
C GLU A 99 9.74 8.03 -13.61
N VAL A 100 8.86 7.42 -14.42
CA VAL A 100 8.84 7.60 -15.87
C VAL A 100 7.63 8.47 -16.20
N ASP A 101 7.89 9.71 -16.59
CA ASP A 101 6.95 10.84 -16.72
C ASP A 101 6.13 11.13 -15.45
N SER A 102 5.17 10.28 -15.10
CA SER A 102 4.39 10.38 -13.86
C SER A 102 4.17 9.04 -13.17
N LEU A 103 4.58 7.93 -13.80
CA LEU A 103 4.43 6.58 -13.26
C LEU A 103 5.63 6.22 -12.41
N VAL A 104 5.42 6.04 -11.10
CA VAL A 104 6.45 5.58 -10.18
C VAL A 104 6.63 4.08 -10.31
N LEU A 105 7.81 3.67 -10.74
CA LEU A 105 8.25 2.30 -10.84
C LEU A 105 9.22 1.97 -9.70
N VAL A 106 9.03 0.84 -9.04
CA VAL A 106 9.89 0.37 -7.96
C VAL A 106 10.45 -1.01 -8.25
N LEU A 107 11.63 -1.28 -7.69
CA LEU A 107 12.17 -2.64 -7.66
C LEU A 107 11.38 -3.51 -6.66
N ASP A 108 11.22 -4.78 -7.00
CA ASP A 108 10.60 -5.78 -6.12
C ASP A 108 11.60 -6.91 -5.87
N ALA A 109 12.28 -6.89 -4.73
CA ALA A 109 13.26 -7.92 -4.37
C ALA A 109 12.64 -9.32 -4.50
N GLY A 110 13.24 -10.16 -5.35
CA GLY A 110 12.76 -11.51 -5.64
C GLY A 110 11.89 -11.62 -6.90
N ARG A 111 11.53 -10.50 -7.55
CA ARG A 111 10.88 -10.46 -8.86
C ARG A 111 11.71 -9.64 -9.84
N PRO A 112 12.06 -10.19 -11.02
CA PRO A 112 12.87 -9.47 -11.99
C PRO A 112 12.08 -8.32 -12.63
N GLY A 113 12.73 -7.17 -12.83
CA GLY A 113 12.14 -6.01 -13.49
C GLY A 113 11.77 -4.87 -12.55
N LEU A 114 11.08 -3.88 -13.13
CA LEU A 114 10.47 -2.75 -12.44
C LEU A 114 8.94 -2.88 -12.51
N PHE A 115 8.26 -2.42 -11.48
CA PHE A 115 6.81 -2.55 -11.37
C PHE A 115 6.18 -1.24 -10.89
N PRO A 116 4.98 -0.88 -11.38
CA PRO A 116 4.19 0.22 -10.81
C PRO A 116 4.08 0.07 -9.30
N MET A 117 4.39 1.13 -8.56
CA MET A 117 4.41 1.15 -7.10
C MET A 117 3.08 0.70 -6.47
N GLU A 118 1.98 0.93 -7.17
CA GLU A 118 0.61 0.55 -6.79
C GLU A 118 0.38 -0.97 -6.87
N LEU A 119 1.05 -1.65 -7.81
CA LEU A 119 0.94 -3.10 -8.01
C LEU A 119 1.90 -3.91 -7.16
N VAL A 120 2.89 -3.26 -6.55
CA VAL A 120 3.84 -3.93 -5.66
C VAL A 120 3.24 -4.05 -4.26
N PRO A 121 3.16 -5.27 -3.70
CA PRO A 121 2.67 -5.47 -2.34
C PRO A 121 3.40 -4.56 -1.35
N ARG A 122 2.65 -3.98 -0.42
CA ARG A 122 3.22 -3.14 0.64
C ARG A 122 3.93 -3.98 1.71
N ASP A 123 3.71 -5.29 1.70
CA ASP A 123 4.18 -6.22 2.71
C ASP A 123 5.65 -6.66 2.51
N ALA A 124 6.17 -7.38 3.50
CA ALA A 124 7.57 -7.79 3.54
C ALA A 124 7.72 -9.31 3.43
N HIS A 125 7.26 -9.92 2.33
CA HIS A 125 7.34 -11.38 2.17
C HIS A 125 8.61 -11.88 1.46
N GLY A 126 9.36 -10.97 0.86
CA GLY A 126 10.47 -11.31 -0.03
C GLY A 126 11.83 -11.51 0.64
N PRO A 127 12.89 -11.63 -0.19
CA PRO A 127 14.29 -11.79 0.23
C PRO A 127 14.78 -10.71 1.20
N ASN A 128 14.22 -9.50 1.13
CA ASN A 128 14.60 -8.40 2.03
C ASN A 128 14.22 -8.68 3.49
N LEU A 129 13.15 -9.42 3.77
CA LEU A 129 12.83 -9.84 5.14
C LEU A 129 13.87 -10.82 5.66
N GLU A 130 14.27 -11.82 4.85
CA GLU A 130 15.28 -12.79 5.25
C GLU A 130 16.65 -12.14 5.43
N LEU A 131 17.03 -11.20 4.56
CA LEU A 131 18.22 -10.39 4.72
C LEU A 131 18.18 -9.58 6.03
N LEU A 132 17.05 -8.92 6.33
CA LEU A 132 16.87 -8.18 7.58
C LEU A 132 17.03 -9.10 8.80
N ARG A 133 16.37 -10.27 8.78
CA ARG A 133 16.48 -11.27 9.86
C ARG A 133 17.91 -11.74 10.05
N HIS A 134 18.64 -11.99 8.95
CA HIS A 134 20.06 -12.35 8.99
C HIS A 134 20.92 -11.27 9.64
N GLU A 135 20.73 -10.00 9.25
CA GLU A 135 21.48 -8.88 9.82
C GLU A 135 21.16 -8.67 11.30
N ILE A 136 19.88 -8.76 11.71
CA ILE A 136 19.48 -8.70 13.12
C ILE A 136 20.14 -9.82 13.92
N GLU A 137 20.11 -11.06 13.42
CA GLU A 137 20.74 -12.19 14.12
C GLU A 137 22.26 -11.98 14.26
N ARG A 138 22.92 -11.51 13.19
CA ARG A 138 24.35 -11.21 13.21
C ARG A 138 24.68 -10.14 14.26
N LEU A 139 23.92 -9.05 14.30
CA LEU A 139 24.11 -7.91 15.20
C LEU A 139 23.79 -8.25 16.67
N THR A 140 22.85 -9.17 16.91
CA THR A 140 22.41 -9.56 18.26
C THR A 140 23.13 -10.78 18.82
N ARG A 141 24.00 -11.46 18.07
CA ARG A 141 24.63 -12.74 18.43
C ARG A 141 25.17 -12.84 19.86
N LYS A 142 25.73 -11.75 20.40
CA LYS A 142 26.32 -11.67 21.75
C LYS A 142 25.54 -10.76 22.71
N LEU A 143 24.35 -10.31 22.30
CA LEU A 143 23.52 -9.40 23.08
C LEU A 143 22.37 -10.17 23.73
N ALA A 144 22.00 -9.77 24.94
CA ALA A 144 20.91 -10.41 25.66
C ALA A 144 19.55 -10.19 24.98
N CYS A 145 19.38 -9.08 24.26
CA CYS A 145 18.17 -8.77 23.49
C CYS A 145 17.89 -9.76 22.35
N ARG A 146 18.84 -10.65 21.97
CA ARG A 146 18.58 -11.77 21.04
C ARG A 146 17.40 -12.65 21.46
N ARG A 147 17.11 -12.71 22.77
CA ARG A 147 15.98 -13.48 23.32
C ARG A 147 14.60 -12.97 22.90
N ILE A 148 14.50 -11.75 22.39
CA ILE A 148 13.25 -11.20 21.83
C ILE A 148 12.86 -11.96 20.55
N GLY A 149 13.83 -12.56 19.84
CA GLY A 149 13.60 -13.30 18.61
C GLY A 149 13.80 -12.47 17.35
N LEU A 150 13.23 -12.93 16.25
CA LEU A 150 13.34 -12.32 14.92
C LEU A 150 11.97 -11.88 14.43
N PRO A 151 11.88 -10.80 13.64
CA PRO A 151 10.60 -10.30 13.15
C PRO A 151 10.02 -11.22 12.07
N SER A 152 8.70 -11.14 11.95
CA SER A 152 7.90 -11.63 10.82
C SER A 152 7.11 -10.47 10.22
N ALA A 153 6.81 -10.55 8.92
CA ALA A 153 5.94 -9.57 8.29
C ALA A 153 4.49 -9.77 8.75
N HIS A 154 3.83 -8.68 9.09
CA HIS A 154 2.43 -8.65 9.45
C HIS A 154 1.75 -7.45 8.80
N CYS A 155 0.61 -7.70 8.15
CA CYS A 155 -0.27 -6.65 7.67
C CYS A 155 -1.25 -6.35 8.80
N ALA A 156 -1.12 -5.16 9.39
CA ALA A 156 -2.07 -4.68 10.36
C ALA A 156 -3.05 -3.74 9.66
N ASP A 157 -4.33 -3.83 10.02
CA ASP A 157 -5.39 -2.92 9.57
C ASP A 157 -5.25 -1.54 10.26
N SER A 158 -4.10 -0.90 10.08
CA SER A 158 -3.78 0.45 10.57
C SER A 158 -3.18 1.29 9.44
N GLY A 159 -3.17 2.62 9.59
CA GLY A 159 -2.61 3.53 8.58
C GLY A 159 -1.18 3.18 8.14
N SER A 160 -0.40 2.56 9.02
CA SER A 160 0.86 1.87 8.69
C SER A 160 0.54 0.43 8.30
N ARG A 161 0.14 0.23 7.04
CA ARG A 161 -0.42 -1.05 6.53
C ARG A 161 0.54 -2.25 6.62
N THR A 162 1.82 -2.02 6.90
CA THR A 162 2.83 -3.10 7.02
C THR A 162 3.73 -2.88 8.23
N LEU A 163 3.76 -3.88 9.11
CA LEU A 163 4.56 -3.91 10.32
C LEU A 163 5.46 -5.15 10.32
N LEU A 164 6.67 -5.00 10.86
CA LEU A 164 7.49 -6.09 11.32
C LEU A 164 7.11 -6.39 12.76
N ARG A 165 6.66 -7.60 13.02
CA ARG A 165 6.21 -8.06 14.33
C ARG A 165 7.16 -9.11 14.89
N PHE A 166 7.66 -8.87 16.10
CA PHE A 166 8.45 -9.84 16.84
C PHE A 166 7.56 -10.78 17.66
N PRO A 167 8.04 -11.98 18.03
CA PRO A 167 7.34 -12.84 18.97
C PRO A 167 7.05 -12.13 20.31
N PRO A 168 5.92 -12.44 20.98
CA PRO A 168 5.65 -11.94 22.33
C PRO A 168 6.80 -12.23 23.30
N PHE A 169 7.35 -11.18 23.91
CA PHE A 169 8.53 -11.26 24.77
C PHE A 169 8.13 -11.40 26.24
N VAL A 170 8.25 -12.62 26.78
CA VAL A 170 7.75 -13.03 28.11
C VAL A 170 8.29 -12.14 29.23
N GLU A 171 9.57 -11.81 29.22
CA GLU A 171 10.23 -11.03 30.27
C GLU A 171 9.80 -9.55 30.29
N ALA A 172 9.09 -9.10 29.24
CA ALA A 172 8.44 -7.80 29.17
C ALA A 172 6.89 -7.91 29.24
N GLY A 173 6.36 -8.95 29.90
CA GLY A 173 4.92 -9.14 30.07
C GLY A 173 4.21 -9.73 28.83
N GLY A 174 4.98 -10.31 27.90
CA GLY A 174 4.44 -10.86 26.65
C GLY A 174 4.06 -9.79 25.63
N VAL A 175 4.68 -8.61 25.68
CA VAL A 175 4.52 -7.58 24.64
C VAL A 175 5.26 -7.98 23.37
N SER A 176 4.69 -7.68 22.21
CA SER A 176 5.38 -7.79 20.93
C SER A 176 6.01 -6.45 20.56
N LEU A 177 7.27 -6.48 20.13
CA LEU A 177 7.91 -5.32 19.49
C LEU A 177 7.42 -5.23 18.05
N GLU A 178 7.02 -4.04 17.63
CA GLU A 178 6.61 -3.73 16.27
C GLU A 178 7.44 -2.60 15.66
N ARG A 179 7.67 -2.67 14.35
CA ARG A 179 8.38 -1.65 13.58
C ARG A 179 7.75 -1.49 12.20
N ALA A 180 7.44 -0.26 11.80
CA ALA A 180 6.94 0.01 10.45
C ALA A 180 8.03 -0.27 9.39
N THR A 181 7.63 -0.83 8.25
CA THR A 181 8.55 -1.11 7.13
C THR A 181 8.81 0.09 6.22
N GLY A 182 8.17 1.24 6.48
CA GLY A 182 8.36 2.49 5.72
C GLY A 182 9.63 3.29 6.08
N ASP A 183 10.41 2.82 7.05
CA ASP A 183 11.61 3.50 7.53
C ASP A 183 12.96 3.19 6.82
N PRO A 184 13.12 2.30 5.81
CA PRO A 184 14.43 1.98 5.24
C PRO A 184 14.93 3.02 4.22
N ASP A 185 14.33 4.22 4.18
CA ASP A 185 14.62 5.29 3.21
C ASP A 185 14.41 4.90 1.73
N ALA A 186 13.58 3.90 1.47
CA ALA A 186 13.18 3.47 0.13
C ALA A 186 11.68 3.65 -0.06
N ALA A 187 11.23 3.83 -1.31
CA ALA A 187 9.81 3.99 -1.63
C ALA A 187 8.95 2.81 -1.13
N ARG A 188 9.54 1.60 -1.14
CA ARG A 188 8.98 0.37 -0.56
C ARG A 188 10.07 -0.44 0.12
N PHE A 189 9.70 -1.26 1.10
CA PHE A 189 10.64 -2.17 1.76
C PHE A 189 11.24 -3.21 0.80
N CYS A 190 10.46 -3.70 -0.17
CA CYS A 190 10.94 -4.61 -1.22
C CYS A 190 11.94 -3.92 -2.19
N ALA A 191 11.91 -2.59 -2.28
CA ALA A 191 12.80 -1.79 -3.11
C ALA A 191 14.08 -1.35 -2.37
N ALA A 192 14.17 -1.60 -1.07
CA ALA A 192 15.32 -1.19 -0.27
C ALA A 192 16.59 -1.99 -0.66
N SER A 193 17.68 -1.25 -0.87
CA SER A 193 19.01 -1.82 -1.10
C SER A 193 19.53 -2.59 0.11
N ARG A 194 20.50 -3.47 -0.11
CA ARG A 194 21.15 -4.21 0.99
C ARG A 194 21.71 -3.27 2.08
N ARG A 195 22.27 -2.12 1.67
CA ARG A 195 22.81 -1.11 2.61
C ARG A 195 21.69 -0.52 3.48
N GLN A 196 20.56 -0.15 2.88
CA GLN A 196 19.39 0.35 3.60
C GLN A 196 18.83 -0.69 4.57
N ILE A 197 18.68 -1.95 4.14
CA ILE A 197 18.25 -3.04 5.03
C ILE A 197 19.22 -3.25 6.20
N THR A 198 20.53 -3.15 5.94
CA THR A 198 21.56 -3.25 6.99
C THR A 198 21.43 -2.11 8.01
N ASN A 199 21.27 -0.87 7.54
CA ASN A 199 21.08 0.30 8.40
C ASN A 199 19.80 0.16 9.24
N PHE A 200 18.70 -0.24 8.59
CA PHE A 200 17.44 -0.48 9.27
C PHE A 200 17.55 -1.59 10.33
N ALA A 201 18.32 -2.65 10.06
CA ALA A 201 18.62 -3.70 11.05
C ALA A 201 19.33 -3.13 12.29
N HIS A 202 20.27 -2.19 12.12
CA HIS A 202 20.92 -1.51 13.24
C HIS A 202 19.90 -0.77 14.12
N ASP A 203 18.96 -0.04 13.51
CA ASP A 203 17.89 0.65 14.23
C ASP A 203 16.98 -0.31 14.98
N VAL A 204 16.53 -1.38 14.32
CA VAL A 204 15.73 -2.42 14.98
C VAL A 204 16.47 -3.03 16.17
N VAL A 205 17.79 -3.23 16.08
CA VAL A 205 18.58 -3.73 17.21
C VAL A 205 18.67 -2.70 18.36
N LEU A 206 18.69 -1.40 18.07
CA LEU A 206 18.59 -0.37 19.11
C LEU A 206 17.24 -0.45 19.85
N ASP A 207 16.14 -0.65 19.12
CA ASP A 207 14.81 -0.88 19.70
C ASP A 207 14.77 -2.12 20.60
N MET A 208 15.31 -3.24 20.10
CA MET A 208 15.43 -4.48 20.87
C MET A 208 16.24 -4.29 22.16
N ARG A 209 17.34 -3.51 22.11
CA ARG A 209 18.15 -3.22 23.30
C ARG A 209 17.42 -2.33 24.30
N ALA A 210 16.66 -1.34 23.81
CA ALA A 210 15.86 -0.46 24.66
C ALA A 210 14.75 -1.24 25.36
N LEU A 211 14.01 -2.09 24.64
CA LEU A 211 13.01 -2.98 25.23
C LEU A 211 13.64 -3.94 26.26
N TRP A 212 14.76 -4.57 25.92
CA TRP A 212 15.46 -5.45 26.85
C TRP A 212 15.86 -4.74 28.16
N SER A 213 16.35 -3.51 28.06
CA SER A 213 16.79 -2.73 29.22
C SER A 213 15.61 -2.30 30.10
N ASN A 214 14.46 -1.96 29.49
CA ASN A 214 13.26 -1.51 30.19
C ASN A 214 12.25 -2.63 30.52
N ARG A 215 12.56 -3.89 30.21
CA ARG A 215 11.63 -5.03 30.24
C ARG A 215 10.79 -5.15 31.52
N LEU A 216 11.35 -4.86 32.70
CA LEU A 216 10.60 -4.96 33.96
C LEU A 216 9.54 -3.86 34.11
N ALA A 217 9.86 -2.62 33.71
CA ALA A 217 8.91 -1.51 33.72
C ALA A 217 7.82 -1.73 32.67
N VAL A 218 8.23 -2.16 31.48
CA VAL A 218 7.31 -2.54 30.40
C VAL A 218 6.39 -3.67 30.84
N ALA A 219 6.91 -4.73 31.48
CA ALA A 219 6.11 -5.84 31.98
C ALA A 219 5.03 -5.38 32.98
N ALA A 220 5.37 -4.48 33.90
CA ALA A 220 4.40 -3.93 34.85
C ALA A 220 3.27 -3.17 34.13
N ARG A 221 3.61 -2.34 33.13
CA ARG A 221 2.63 -1.61 32.32
C ARG A 221 1.76 -2.56 31.49
N VAL A 222 2.37 -3.51 30.80
CA VAL A 222 1.69 -4.49 29.94
C VAL A 222 0.71 -5.34 30.74
N ASN A 223 1.10 -5.78 31.94
CA ASN A 223 0.19 -6.54 32.82
C ASN A 223 -1.03 -5.71 33.25
N ALA A 224 -0.83 -4.44 33.62
CA ALA A 224 -1.93 -3.56 33.98
C ALA A 224 -2.89 -3.34 32.79
N VAL A 225 -2.34 -3.04 31.61
CA VAL A 225 -3.12 -2.85 30.38
C VAL A 225 -3.84 -4.14 29.97
N ARG A 226 -3.18 -5.30 30.09
CA ARG A 226 -3.79 -6.60 29.77
C ARG A 226 -5.01 -6.89 30.62
N VAL A 227 -4.91 -6.73 31.93
CA VAL A 227 -6.05 -6.96 32.85
C VAL A 227 -7.23 -6.08 32.46
N ALA A 228 -6.98 -4.80 32.18
CA ALA A 228 -8.04 -3.87 31.81
C ALA A 228 -8.62 -4.14 30.41
N ALA A 229 -7.78 -4.52 29.45
CA ALA A 229 -8.20 -4.92 28.11
C ALA A 229 -9.05 -6.19 28.12
N GLU A 230 -8.66 -7.20 28.90
CA GLU A 230 -9.42 -8.44 29.06
C GLU A 230 -10.78 -8.18 29.73
N GLN A 231 -10.82 -7.30 30.74
CA GLN A 231 -12.08 -6.86 31.36
C GLN A 231 -13.00 -6.13 30.37
N ALA A 232 -12.45 -5.19 29.59
CA ALA A 232 -13.21 -4.45 28.58
C ALA A 232 -13.71 -5.37 27.46
N ALA A 233 -12.87 -6.31 26.99
CA ALA A 233 -13.21 -7.28 25.96
C ALA A 233 -14.34 -8.23 26.41
N ALA A 234 -14.34 -8.65 27.68
CA ALA A 234 -15.39 -9.48 28.26
C ALA A 234 -16.74 -8.75 28.39
N GLN A 235 -16.73 -7.42 28.47
CA GLN A 235 -17.93 -6.58 28.53
C GLN A 235 -18.42 -6.13 27.15
N ALA A 236 -17.65 -6.37 26.08
CA ALA A 236 -18.02 -6.01 24.73
C ALA A 236 -19.20 -6.83 24.20
N LEU A 237 -20.01 -6.22 23.33
CA LEU A 237 -21.12 -6.86 22.61
C LEU A 237 -20.91 -6.66 21.10
N PRO A 238 -20.44 -7.68 20.37
CA PRO A 238 -20.22 -9.06 20.80
C PRO A 238 -18.94 -9.20 21.64
N PRO A 239 -18.79 -10.30 22.39
CA PRO A 239 -17.58 -10.55 23.16
C PRO A 239 -16.34 -10.53 22.28
N ALA A 240 -15.31 -9.83 22.72
CA ALA A 240 -14.00 -9.79 22.09
C ALA A 240 -13.00 -10.59 22.92
N SER A 241 -11.82 -10.84 22.36
CA SER A 241 -10.68 -11.38 23.12
C SER A 241 -9.42 -10.59 22.80
N VAL A 242 -8.54 -10.41 23.79
CA VAL A 242 -7.23 -9.80 23.54
C VAL A 242 -6.39 -10.81 22.75
N HIS A 243 -5.97 -10.42 21.54
CA HIS A 243 -5.06 -11.18 20.71
C HIS A 243 -3.60 -10.91 21.13
N LEU A 244 -3.24 -9.63 21.20
CA LEU A 244 -1.85 -9.20 21.38
C LEU A 244 -1.79 -7.83 22.09
N ILE A 245 -0.67 -7.57 22.75
CA ILE A 245 -0.26 -6.22 23.13
C ILE A 245 1.07 -5.95 22.44
N ALA A 246 1.12 -4.87 21.67
CA ALA A 246 2.25 -4.48 20.86
C ALA A 246 2.81 -3.12 21.29
N MET A 247 4.05 -2.83 20.89
CA MET A 247 4.68 -1.54 21.12
C MET A 247 5.69 -1.19 20.02
N ASP A 248 5.76 0.09 19.65
CA ASP A 248 6.83 0.62 18.78
C ASP A 248 7.83 1.41 19.64
N MET A 249 9.07 0.93 19.72
CA MET A 249 10.11 1.56 20.53
C MET A 249 10.78 2.77 19.86
N ARG A 250 10.54 3.04 18.56
CA ARG A 250 11.23 4.10 17.78
C ARG A 250 11.30 5.45 18.51
N PHE A 251 10.16 5.87 19.04
CA PHE A 251 9.97 7.16 19.71
C PHE A 251 10.08 7.05 21.23
N GLN A 252 10.32 5.84 21.74
CA GLN A 252 10.28 5.50 23.16
C GLN A 252 11.63 4.98 23.69
N ARG A 253 12.66 4.86 22.82
CA ARG A 253 13.99 4.30 23.15
C ARG A 253 14.61 4.90 24.41
N GLU A 254 14.50 6.21 24.54
CA GLU A 254 15.09 7.00 25.63
C GLU A 254 14.05 7.48 26.65
N SER A 255 12.78 7.15 26.42
CA SER A 255 11.68 7.57 27.26
C SER A 255 11.43 6.60 28.42
N LYS A 256 10.77 7.10 29.47
CA LYS A 256 10.17 6.28 30.53
C LYS A 256 8.67 6.06 30.33
N VAL A 257 8.15 6.58 29.22
CA VAL A 257 6.76 6.49 28.78
C VAL A 257 6.67 5.28 27.85
N PHE A 258 5.74 4.36 28.13
CA PHE A 258 5.52 3.16 27.33
C PHE A 258 4.09 3.12 26.79
N ASP A 259 3.90 3.78 25.65
CA ASP A 259 2.68 3.69 24.84
C ASP A 259 2.56 2.30 24.21
N LEU A 260 1.36 1.75 24.29
CA LEU A 260 1.04 0.39 23.84
C LEU A 260 -0.10 0.39 22.83
N TYR A 261 -0.14 -0.64 22.01
CA TYR A 261 -1.27 -0.98 21.15
C TYR A 261 -1.85 -2.31 21.65
N VAL A 262 -3.17 -2.37 21.81
CA VAL A 262 -3.87 -3.61 22.13
C VAL A 262 -4.63 -4.07 20.90
N GLU A 263 -4.39 -5.31 20.51
CA GLU A 263 -5.09 -5.97 19.42
C GLU A 263 -6.16 -6.90 20.00
N TYR A 264 -7.39 -6.78 19.52
CA TYR A 264 -8.51 -7.62 19.88
C TYR A 264 -8.96 -8.47 18.70
N ASN A 265 -9.24 -9.76 18.92
CA ASN A 265 -10.07 -10.52 17.99
C ASN A 265 -11.53 -10.12 18.24
N ALA A 266 -12.13 -9.44 17.28
CA ALA A 266 -13.49 -8.91 17.37
C ALA A 266 -14.11 -8.80 15.98
N ILE A 267 -15.14 -7.98 15.83
CA ILE A 267 -15.62 -7.56 14.51
C ILE A 267 -14.77 -6.36 14.08
N ASP A 268 -14.11 -6.41 12.92
CA ASP A 268 -13.21 -5.38 12.40
C ASP A 268 -13.93 -4.22 11.69
N GLU A 269 -13.18 -3.30 11.06
CA GLU A 269 -13.76 -2.19 10.30
C GLU A 269 -14.53 -2.66 9.05
N ALA A 270 -14.25 -3.84 8.52
CA ALA A 270 -14.97 -4.45 7.41
C ALA A 270 -16.22 -5.24 7.86
N LEU A 271 -16.60 -5.14 9.14
CA LEU A 271 -17.74 -5.85 9.74
C LEU A 271 -17.64 -7.38 9.69
N ARG A 272 -16.42 -7.91 9.61
CA ARG A 272 -16.13 -9.36 9.66
C ARG A 272 -15.36 -9.71 10.94
N PRO A 273 -15.31 -10.99 11.34
CA PRO A 273 -14.38 -11.42 12.37
C PRO A 273 -12.94 -11.09 11.94
N GLY A 274 -12.23 -10.32 12.76
CA GLY A 274 -10.90 -9.81 12.44
C GLY A 274 -10.23 -9.11 13.62
N THR A 275 -9.16 -8.37 13.33
CA THR A 275 -8.36 -7.68 14.36
C THR A 275 -8.82 -6.23 14.53
N VAL A 276 -8.92 -5.78 15.77
CA VAL A 276 -9.22 -4.38 16.12
C VAL A 276 -8.13 -3.81 17.00
N LEU A 277 -7.64 -2.63 16.64
CA LEU A 277 -6.54 -1.96 17.31
C LEU A 277 -7.03 -0.87 18.26
N GLN A 278 -6.43 -0.80 19.44
CA GLN A 278 -6.64 0.28 20.40
C GLN A 278 -5.29 0.83 20.84
N PHE A 279 -5.09 2.14 20.67
CA PHE A 279 -3.93 2.83 21.22
C PHE A 279 -4.13 3.17 22.70
N VAL A 280 -3.11 2.90 23.51
CA VAL A 280 -3.10 3.09 24.95
C VAL A 280 -1.88 3.92 25.34
N PRO A 281 -2.05 5.24 25.53
CA PRO A 281 -0.93 6.07 25.97
C PRO A 281 -0.54 5.73 27.41
N ASP A 282 0.74 5.85 27.75
CA ASP A 282 1.28 5.50 29.08
C ASP A 282 0.60 6.29 30.22
N GLN A 283 0.33 7.58 29.96
CA GLN A 283 -0.32 8.51 30.89
C GLN A 283 -1.79 8.15 31.19
N PHE A 284 -2.37 7.21 30.44
CA PHE A 284 -3.74 6.80 30.65
C PHE A 284 -3.86 6.01 31.96
N ASP A 285 -4.73 6.50 32.86
CA ASP A 285 -5.08 5.82 34.09
C ASP A 285 -5.95 4.59 33.78
N VAL A 286 -5.27 3.45 33.77
CA VAL A 286 -5.88 2.14 33.50
C VAL A 286 -6.89 1.77 34.59
N SER A 287 -6.78 2.33 35.80
CA SER A 287 -7.65 2.02 36.95
C SER A 287 -8.98 2.78 36.96
N GLY A 288 -9.09 3.90 36.23
CA GLY A 288 -10.27 4.79 36.29
C GLY A 288 -11.12 4.88 35.01
N GLY A 289 -10.59 4.53 33.83
CA GLY A 289 -11.26 4.84 32.56
C GLY A 289 -11.10 3.85 31.41
N PHE A 290 -10.34 2.76 31.59
CA PHE A 290 -10.08 1.77 30.53
C PHE A 290 -11.27 0.84 30.25
N ALA A 291 -12.27 0.83 31.14
CA ALA A 291 -13.43 -0.06 31.08
C ALA A 291 -14.46 0.27 29.98
N ARG A 292 -14.12 1.12 29.00
CA ARG A 292 -14.97 1.31 27.83
C ARG A 292 -14.48 0.37 26.75
N VAL A 293 -15.39 -0.48 26.29
CA VAL A 293 -15.31 -1.18 25.00
C VAL A 293 -14.64 -0.23 24.00
N PRO A 294 -13.58 -0.63 23.28
CA PRO A 294 -12.97 0.20 22.25
C PRO A 294 -14.08 0.85 21.42
N SER A 295 -14.08 2.18 21.29
CA SER A 295 -15.20 2.92 20.68
C SER A 295 -15.55 2.40 19.29
N CYS A 296 -14.56 1.82 18.60
CA CYS A 296 -14.70 1.16 17.32
C CYS A 296 -15.55 -0.13 17.36
N LEU A 297 -15.69 -0.83 18.49
CA LEU A 297 -16.50 -2.06 18.58
C LEU A 297 -18.00 -1.80 18.83
N GLY A 298 -18.36 -0.65 19.41
CA GLY A 298 -19.75 -0.30 19.68
C GLY A 298 -20.54 -0.07 18.38
N GLY A 299 -21.78 -0.57 18.30
CA GLY A 299 -22.67 -0.35 17.15
C GLY A 299 -22.51 -1.35 16.00
N ARG A 300 -21.40 -2.10 15.93
CA ARG A 300 -21.12 -3.02 14.80
C ARG A 300 -22.10 -4.19 14.74
N SER A 301 -22.56 -4.68 15.88
CA SER A 301 -23.54 -5.76 15.96
C SER A 301 -24.90 -5.35 15.39
N GLU A 302 -25.36 -4.15 15.75
CA GLU A 302 -26.60 -3.58 15.23
C GLU A 302 -26.50 -3.39 13.71
N THR A 303 -25.40 -2.79 13.26
CA THR A 303 -25.13 -2.58 11.83
C THR A 303 -25.12 -3.89 11.03
N ILE A 304 -24.45 -4.93 11.53
CA ILE A 304 -24.45 -6.24 10.86
C ILE A 304 -25.86 -6.83 10.81
N SER A 305 -26.63 -6.68 11.91
CA SER A 305 -27.98 -7.21 11.96
C SER A 305 -28.90 -6.51 10.96
N GLU A 306 -28.76 -5.19 10.83
CA GLU A 306 -29.45 -4.38 9.82
C GLU A 306 -29.07 -4.81 8.40
N LEU A 307 -27.78 -4.91 8.08
CA LEU A 307 -27.29 -5.34 6.77
C LEU A 307 -27.78 -6.74 6.40
N ARG A 308 -27.69 -7.69 7.34
CA ARG A 308 -28.18 -9.06 7.14
C ARG A 308 -29.68 -9.12 6.91
N SER A 309 -30.46 -8.25 7.56
CA SER A 309 -31.91 -8.15 7.32
C SER A 309 -32.25 -7.74 5.88
N GLN A 310 -31.33 -7.02 5.23
CA GLN A 310 -31.40 -6.63 3.82
C GLN A 310 -30.72 -7.64 2.87
N GLY A 311 -30.12 -8.71 3.40
CA GLY A 311 -29.34 -9.68 2.63
C GLY A 311 -27.99 -9.17 2.15
N ALA A 312 -27.45 -8.12 2.78
CA ALA A 312 -26.16 -7.51 2.47
C ALA A 312 -25.08 -7.92 3.48
N ASP A 313 -23.83 -7.99 3.01
CA ASP A 313 -22.64 -8.13 3.83
C ASP A 313 -22.07 -6.75 4.24
N GLY A 314 -22.36 -5.71 3.45
CA GLY A 314 -21.89 -4.35 3.66
C GLY A 314 -22.48 -3.36 2.66
N TRP A 315 -21.83 -2.20 2.58
CA TRP A 315 -22.08 -1.20 1.56
C TRP A 315 -20.92 -1.13 0.57
N ILE A 316 -21.16 -0.52 -0.57
CA ILE A 316 -20.15 -0.11 -1.55
C ILE A 316 -20.49 1.30 -2.03
N GLU A 317 -19.49 2.18 -2.10
CA GLU A 317 -19.67 3.51 -2.67
C GLU A 317 -19.90 3.43 -4.18
N GLU A 318 -20.70 4.33 -4.73
CA GLU A 318 -21.07 4.35 -6.15
C GLU A 318 -19.85 4.34 -7.09
N MET A 319 -18.82 5.14 -6.80
CA MET A 319 -17.55 5.11 -7.56
C MET A 319 -16.89 3.73 -7.51
N ALA A 320 -16.82 3.10 -6.34
CA ALA A 320 -16.24 1.77 -6.20
C ALA A 320 -17.06 0.71 -6.97
N ALA A 321 -18.39 0.79 -6.95
CA ALA A 321 -19.27 -0.11 -7.69
C ALA A 321 -19.11 0.03 -9.22
N CYS A 322 -18.88 1.24 -9.73
CA CYS A 322 -18.58 1.45 -11.14
C CYS A 322 -17.22 0.86 -11.53
N VAL A 323 -16.17 1.14 -10.76
CA VAL A 323 -14.80 0.70 -11.05
C VAL A 323 -14.70 -0.82 -10.98
N ILE A 324 -15.34 -1.46 -9.98
CA ILE A 324 -15.28 -2.91 -9.80
C ILE A 324 -15.94 -3.66 -10.97
N SER A 325 -16.93 -3.03 -11.61
CA SER A 325 -17.61 -3.56 -12.80
C SER A 325 -16.71 -3.51 -14.03
N ALA A 326 -15.77 -2.56 -14.09
CA ALA A 326 -14.75 -2.43 -15.14
C ALA A 326 -13.45 -3.20 -14.85
N ALA A 327 -13.29 -3.76 -13.65
CA ALA A 327 -12.09 -4.47 -13.26
C ALA A 327 -11.83 -5.72 -14.13
N PRO A 328 -10.57 -6.00 -14.53
CA PRO A 328 -10.23 -7.25 -15.20
C PRO A 328 -10.55 -8.46 -14.32
N GLY A 329 -11.30 -9.42 -14.87
CA GLY A 329 -11.82 -10.56 -14.11
C GLY A 329 -13.17 -10.32 -13.42
N GLY A 330 -13.71 -9.11 -13.51
CA GLY A 330 -15.06 -8.74 -13.08
C GLY A 330 -15.23 -8.58 -11.56
N ALA A 331 -16.39 -8.05 -11.17
CA ALA A 331 -16.72 -7.69 -9.80
C ALA A 331 -16.55 -8.85 -8.80
N ALA A 332 -16.97 -10.07 -9.18
CA ALA A 332 -16.91 -11.24 -8.31
C ALA A 332 -15.47 -11.59 -7.89
N SER A 333 -14.48 -11.39 -8.77
CA SER A 333 -13.07 -11.65 -8.45
C SER A 333 -12.55 -10.70 -7.39
N VAL A 334 -12.84 -9.40 -7.53
CA VAL A 334 -12.42 -8.37 -6.58
C VAL A 334 -13.13 -8.55 -5.23
N LEU A 335 -14.46 -8.74 -5.24
CA LEU A 335 -15.24 -8.93 -4.02
C LEU A 335 -14.86 -10.22 -3.27
N SER A 336 -14.52 -11.29 -3.98
CA SER A 336 -14.01 -12.52 -3.38
C SER A 336 -12.62 -12.35 -2.77
N ALA A 337 -11.77 -11.46 -3.31
CA ALA A 337 -10.50 -11.12 -2.66
C ALA A 337 -10.77 -10.32 -1.38
N LEU A 338 -11.59 -9.28 -1.46
CA LEU A 338 -11.95 -8.41 -0.33
C LEU A 338 -12.72 -9.11 0.80
N SER A 339 -13.32 -10.29 0.56
CA SER A 339 -13.89 -11.08 1.65
C SER A 339 -12.85 -11.59 2.63
N THR A 340 -11.60 -11.74 2.18
CA THR A 340 -10.48 -12.25 2.96
C THR A 340 -9.46 -11.15 3.25
N ASP A 341 -9.11 -10.39 2.23
CA ASP A 341 -8.09 -9.35 2.28
C ASP A 341 -8.74 -8.01 2.66
N TYR A 342 -7.98 -7.09 3.26
CA TYR A 342 -8.47 -5.75 3.56
C TYR A 342 -8.49 -4.85 2.32
N GLU A 343 -7.52 -5.05 1.42
CA GLU A 343 -7.36 -4.27 0.20
C GLU A 343 -7.15 -5.17 -1.02
N LYS A 344 -7.55 -4.67 -2.19
CA LYS A 344 -7.29 -5.29 -3.49
C LYS A 344 -6.95 -4.21 -4.50
N VAL A 345 -5.78 -4.31 -5.11
CA VAL A 345 -5.39 -3.46 -6.24
C VAL A 345 -5.69 -4.18 -7.56
N VAL A 346 -6.22 -3.44 -8.51
CA VAL A 346 -6.35 -3.86 -9.92
C VAL A 346 -5.80 -2.77 -10.84
N SER A 347 -5.29 -3.18 -11.99
CA SER A 347 -4.92 -2.26 -13.07
C SER A 347 -5.96 -2.37 -14.18
N ILE A 348 -6.48 -1.23 -14.63
CA ILE A 348 -7.47 -1.10 -15.70
C ILE A 348 -6.81 -0.35 -16.85
N PRO A 349 -6.71 -0.92 -18.06
CA PRO A 349 -6.15 -0.21 -19.20
C PRO A 349 -7.06 0.95 -19.63
N VAL A 350 -6.48 2.13 -19.82
CA VAL A 350 -7.17 3.36 -20.27
C VAL A 350 -6.38 3.99 -21.41
N SER A 351 -6.82 3.80 -22.64
CA SER A 351 -6.14 4.29 -23.84
C SER A 351 -4.67 3.82 -23.92
N SER A 352 -3.71 4.70 -23.65
CA SER A 352 -2.25 4.43 -23.64
C SER A 352 -1.66 4.32 -22.24
N LYS A 353 -2.50 4.35 -21.19
CA LYS A 353 -2.10 4.35 -19.78
C LYS A 353 -2.82 3.26 -18.99
N PHE A 354 -2.41 3.13 -17.73
CA PHE A 354 -3.10 2.30 -16.75
C PHE A 354 -3.72 3.16 -15.65
N MET A 355 -4.95 2.83 -15.30
CA MET A 355 -5.62 3.27 -14.09
C MET A 355 -5.42 2.21 -13.01
N PHE A 356 -4.82 2.59 -11.89
CA PHE A 356 -4.71 1.73 -10.71
C PHE A 356 -5.87 2.02 -9.76
N ALA A 357 -6.65 0.98 -9.47
CA ALA A 357 -7.76 1.06 -8.53
C ALA A 357 -7.45 0.23 -7.30
N THR A 358 -7.33 0.89 -6.15
CA THR A 358 -7.14 0.26 -4.84
C THR A 358 -8.47 0.22 -4.12
N PHE A 359 -9.09 -0.95 -4.09
CA PHE A 359 -10.28 -1.20 -3.29
C PHE A 359 -9.89 -1.53 -1.85
N TYR A 360 -10.64 -1.02 -0.90
CA TYR A 360 -10.46 -1.37 0.51
C TYR A 360 -11.79 -1.27 1.25
N TRP A 361 -11.92 -2.06 2.30
CA TRP A 361 -13.17 -2.14 3.06
C TRP A 361 -13.04 -1.48 4.42
N ARG A 362 -13.74 -0.36 4.61
CA ARG A 362 -13.67 0.43 5.84
C ARG A 362 -15.03 0.82 6.36
N SER A 363 -15.23 0.67 7.66
CA SER A 363 -16.49 0.99 8.35
C SER A 363 -17.73 0.36 7.69
N GLY A 364 -17.62 -0.91 7.29
CA GLY A 364 -18.68 -1.64 6.60
C GLY A 364 -18.89 -1.23 5.16
N CYS A 365 -18.12 -0.30 4.61
CA CYS A 365 -18.26 0.20 3.24
C CYS A 365 -17.00 -0.07 2.41
N ILE A 366 -17.17 -0.67 1.23
CA ILE A 366 -16.12 -0.82 0.23
C ILE A 366 -15.96 0.52 -0.49
N LYS A 367 -14.73 1.03 -0.46
CA LYS A 367 -14.31 2.25 -1.12
C LYS A 367 -13.25 1.95 -2.18
N VAL A 368 -12.92 2.95 -2.98
CA VAL A 368 -11.86 2.87 -3.98
C VAL A 368 -11.01 4.13 -3.95
N GLU A 369 -9.70 3.97 -4.09
CA GLU A 369 -8.77 5.02 -4.50
C GLU A 369 -8.38 4.76 -5.96
N LEU A 370 -8.41 5.80 -6.81
CA LEU A 370 -8.06 5.69 -8.23
C LEU A 370 -6.87 6.57 -8.53
N ILE A 371 -5.92 6.04 -9.30
CA ILE A 371 -4.77 6.79 -9.78
C ILE A 371 -4.61 6.51 -11.27
N VAL A 372 -4.71 7.55 -12.09
CA VAL A 372 -4.11 7.61 -13.43
C VAL A 372 -2.93 8.56 -13.33
N PRO A 373 -1.69 8.06 -13.38
CA PRO A 373 -0.50 8.87 -13.14
C PRO A 373 -0.47 10.18 -13.93
N GLY A 374 -0.36 11.29 -13.21
CA GLY A 374 -0.33 12.66 -13.77
C GLY A 374 -1.68 13.22 -14.24
N GLU A 375 -2.76 12.44 -14.24
CA GLU A 375 -4.04 12.84 -14.84
C GLU A 375 -5.23 12.81 -13.87
N ILE A 376 -5.33 11.77 -13.05
CA ILE A 376 -6.47 11.54 -12.17
C ILE A 376 -5.97 11.00 -10.83
N GLU A 377 -6.40 11.61 -9.74
CA GLU A 377 -6.24 11.08 -8.38
C GLU A 377 -7.58 11.17 -7.63
N TYR A 378 -8.18 10.02 -7.35
CA TYR A 378 -9.39 9.92 -6.52
C TYR A 378 -9.03 9.34 -5.16
N THR A 379 -9.33 10.08 -4.10
CA THR A 379 -8.89 9.75 -2.74
C THR A 379 -10.04 9.31 -1.83
N ALA A 380 -9.69 8.77 -0.66
CA ALA A 380 -10.64 8.31 0.35
C ALA A 380 -11.63 9.38 0.87
N SER A 381 -11.32 10.67 0.70
CA SER A 381 -12.20 11.79 1.05
C SER A 381 -13.29 12.09 0.03
N SER A 382 -13.40 11.28 -1.03
CA SER A 382 -14.30 11.53 -2.17
C SER A 382 -13.92 12.75 -3.00
N ASP A 383 -12.65 13.16 -2.91
CA ASP A 383 -12.08 14.21 -3.76
C ASP A 383 -11.46 13.56 -5.01
N LEU A 384 -11.83 14.08 -6.18
CA LEU A 384 -11.29 13.73 -7.48
C LEU A 384 -10.45 14.89 -8.00
N ASP A 385 -9.14 14.73 -7.92
CA ASP A 385 -8.16 15.67 -8.41
C ASP A 385 -7.83 15.36 -9.88
N LEU A 386 -7.88 16.40 -10.70
CA LEU A 386 -7.60 16.40 -12.14
C LEU A 386 -6.48 17.42 -12.40
N PRO A 387 -5.20 17.07 -12.17
CA PRO A 387 -4.08 18.01 -12.22
C PRO A 387 -3.90 18.67 -13.60
N ALA A 388 -4.22 17.92 -14.67
CA ALA A 388 -4.12 18.42 -16.04
C ALA A 388 -5.32 19.29 -16.47
N ALA A 389 -6.44 19.28 -15.73
CA ALA A 389 -7.68 19.93 -16.14
C ALA A 389 -7.68 21.43 -15.81
N HIS A 390 -7.50 22.26 -16.84
CA HIS A 390 -7.55 23.71 -16.71
C HIS A 390 -8.93 24.24 -17.09
N ILE A 391 -9.78 24.49 -16.08
CA ILE A 391 -11.13 24.99 -16.28
C ILE A 391 -11.21 26.47 -15.84
N PRO A 392 -11.74 27.38 -16.68
CA PRO A 392 -11.95 28.78 -16.29
C PRO A 392 -12.88 28.90 -15.07
N GLU A 393 -12.60 29.85 -14.19
CA GLU A 393 -13.34 30.04 -12.92
C GLU A 393 -14.86 30.19 -13.13
N MET A 394 -15.28 30.84 -14.22
CA MET A 394 -16.69 30.96 -14.60
C MET A 394 -17.39 29.59 -14.77
N VAL A 395 -16.67 28.60 -15.30
CA VAL A 395 -17.22 27.26 -15.56
C VAL A 395 -17.27 26.43 -14.27
N LEU A 396 -16.36 26.67 -13.30
CA LEU A 396 -16.34 25.97 -12.00
C LEU A 396 -17.67 26.06 -11.26
N SER A 397 -18.29 27.25 -11.27
CA SER A 397 -19.57 27.49 -10.62
C SER A 397 -20.75 26.71 -11.22
N HIS A 398 -20.58 26.16 -12.43
CA HIS A 398 -21.59 25.37 -13.12
C HIS A 398 -21.39 23.86 -12.99
N LEU A 399 -20.27 23.40 -12.44
CA LEU A 399 -19.97 21.97 -12.28
C LEU A 399 -20.84 21.26 -11.23
N PRO A 400 -21.18 21.87 -10.07
CA PRO A 400 -22.03 21.22 -9.09
C PRO A 400 -23.39 20.79 -9.68
N GLY A 401 -23.79 19.56 -9.39
CA GLY A 401 -25.00 18.90 -9.91
C GLY A 401 -24.79 18.13 -11.22
N GLN A 402 -23.66 18.32 -11.92
CA GLN A 402 -23.28 17.50 -13.07
C GLN A 402 -22.66 16.17 -12.61
N THR A 403 -22.57 15.19 -13.52
CA THR A 403 -21.91 13.91 -13.26
C THR A 403 -20.41 13.99 -13.55
N VAL A 404 -19.61 13.15 -12.89
CA VAL A 404 -18.16 13.09 -13.14
C VAL A 404 -17.83 12.86 -14.62
N SER A 405 -18.56 11.95 -15.27
CA SER A 405 -18.37 11.62 -16.69
C SER A 405 -18.61 12.79 -17.66
N SER A 406 -19.20 13.90 -17.20
CA SER A 406 -19.33 15.13 -17.99
C SER A 406 -18.07 16.01 -18.01
N VAL A 407 -17.15 15.77 -17.08
CA VAL A 407 -15.93 16.57 -16.90
C VAL A 407 -14.68 15.81 -17.33
N VAL A 408 -14.62 14.52 -17.02
CA VAL A 408 -13.49 13.64 -17.32
C VAL A 408 -13.96 12.34 -17.97
N GLU A 409 -13.24 11.92 -19.00
CA GLU A 409 -13.48 10.63 -19.63
C GLU A 409 -12.92 9.51 -18.73
N LEU A 410 -13.80 8.64 -18.27
CA LEU A 410 -13.45 7.46 -17.48
C LEU A 410 -13.71 6.21 -18.32
N PRO A 411 -12.96 5.12 -18.12
CA PRO A 411 -13.18 3.85 -18.83
C PRO A 411 -14.49 3.14 -18.41
N PHE A 412 -15.30 3.77 -17.56
CA PHE A 412 -16.59 3.30 -17.05
C PHE A 412 -17.53 4.48 -16.87
N ASP A 413 -18.83 4.20 -16.91
CA ASP A 413 -19.86 5.19 -16.62
C ASP A 413 -19.96 5.41 -15.10
N CYS A 414 -19.91 6.66 -14.66
CA CYS A 414 -19.92 7.03 -13.26
C CYS A 414 -21.00 8.10 -13.00
N PRO A 415 -22.15 7.72 -12.42
CA PRO A 415 -23.25 8.64 -12.16
C PRO A 415 -23.02 9.57 -10.94
N CYS A 416 -21.87 9.44 -10.25
CA CYS A 416 -21.52 10.27 -9.11
C CYS A 416 -21.69 11.76 -9.42
N LYS A 417 -22.39 12.46 -8.54
CA LYS A 417 -22.62 13.90 -8.68
C LYS A 417 -21.48 14.70 -8.08
N ILE A 418 -21.13 15.78 -8.77
CA ILE A 418 -20.24 16.81 -8.27
C ILE A 418 -21.02 17.68 -7.29
N VAL A 419 -20.56 17.81 -6.06
CA VAL A 419 -21.15 18.71 -5.05
C VAL A 419 -20.33 19.97 -4.84
N GLY A 420 -19.04 19.93 -5.18
CA GLY A 420 -18.15 21.08 -5.14
C GLY A 420 -17.07 20.98 -6.21
N ALA A 421 -16.52 22.12 -6.60
CA ALA A 421 -15.40 22.21 -7.51
C ALA A 421 -14.50 23.38 -7.11
N GLU A 422 -13.19 23.14 -7.01
CA GLU A 422 -12.21 24.16 -6.65
C GLU A 422 -10.92 24.01 -7.46
N PRO A 423 -10.21 25.11 -7.75
CA PRO A 423 -8.91 25.03 -8.41
C PRO A 423 -7.87 24.41 -7.48
N LEU A 424 -7.00 23.55 -8.03
CA LEU A 424 -5.87 23.01 -7.28
C LEU A 424 -4.75 24.06 -7.13
N PRO A 425 -4.03 24.12 -5.99
CA PRO A 425 -2.91 25.05 -5.80
C PRO A 425 -1.79 24.92 -6.84
N SER A 426 -1.58 23.71 -7.36
CA SER A 426 -0.60 23.37 -8.39
C SER A 426 -1.04 23.73 -9.82
N GLY A 427 -2.26 24.24 -9.99
CA GLY A 427 -2.98 24.17 -11.26
C GLY A 427 -3.76 22.85 -11.37
N GLY A 428 -4.86 22.89 -12.12
CA GLY A 428 -5.80 21.79 -12.24
C GLY A 428 -7.13 22.05 -11.53
N LEU A 429 -7.90 20.97 -11.34
CA LEU A 429 -9.25 21.00 -10.79
C LEU A 429 -9.42 19.92 -9.73
N ARG A 430 -10.00 20.26 -8.58
CA ARG A 430 -10.53 19.30 -7.62
C ARG A 430 -12.05 19.30 -7.71
N LEU A 431 -12.63 18.10 -7.85
CA LEU A 431 -14.06 17.87 -7.75
C LEU A 431 -14.35 17.17 -6.42
N VAL A 432 -15.24 17.75 -5.62
CA VAL A 432 -15.77 17.11 -4.41
C VAL A 432 -17.00 16.33 -4.82
N LEU A 433 -16.99 15.02 -4.57
CA LEU A 433 -18.07 14.11 -4.93
C LEU A 433 -18.86 13.70 -3.68
N ASP A 434 -20.14 13.39 -3.87
CA ASP A 434 -20.99 12.79 -2.84
C ASP A 434 -21.51 11.44 -3.36
N PRO A 435 -20.68 10.38 -3.28
CA PRO A 435 -21.05 9.08 -3.82
C PRO A 435 -22.15 8.44 -2.97
N ASP A 436 -23.26 8.07 -3.62
CA ASP A 436 -24.31 7.29 -2.98
C ASP A 436 -23.77 5.91 -2.53
N ARG A 437 -24.48 5.30 -1.56
CA ARG A 437 -24.15 3.96 -1.08
C ARG A 437 -25.11 2.93 -1.65
N GLN A 438 -24.54 1.80 -2.02
CA GLN A 438 -25.27 0.62 -2.47
C GLN A 438 -25.00 -0.53 -1.50
N PHE A 439 -25.92 -1.47 -1.37
CA PHE A 439 -25.68 -2.72 -0.68
C PHE A 439 -24.83 -3.66 -1.52
N VAL A 440 -23.97 -4.45 -0.87
CA VAL A 440 -23.15 -5.47 -1.51
C VAL A 440 -23.28 -6.80 -0.77
N HIS A 441 -23.31 -7.89 -1.52
CA HIS A 441 -23.16 -9.25 -1.02
C HIS A 441 -21.92 -9.87 -1.67
N LEU A 442 -20.89 -10.14 -0.87
CA LEU A 442 -19.57 -10.58 -1.35
C LEU A 442 -19.64 -11.94 -2.03
N GLY A 443 -20.27 -12.91 -1.37
CA GLY A 443 -20.29 -14.30 -1.85
C GLY A 443 -21.02 -14.49 -3.18
N SER A 444 -22.02 -13.64 -3.49
CA SER A 444 -22.74 -13.67 -4.77
C SER A 444 -22.23 -12.64 -5.77
N GLY A 445 -21.43 -11.68 -5.33
CA GLY A 445 -21.01 -10.53 -6.13
C GLY A 445 -22.12 -9.53 -6.45
N ARG A 446 -23.29 -9.63 -5.80
CA ARG A 446 -24.45 -8.78 -6.09
C ARG A 446 -24.29 -7.40 -5.47
N ILE A 447 -24.63 -6.36 -6.22
CA ILE A 447 -24.68 -4.96 -5.79
C ILE A 447 -26.07 -4.38 -6.12
N TRP A 448 -26.71 -3.65 -5.20
CA TRP A 448 -28.03 -3.03 -5.42
C TRP A 448 -28.24 -1.78 -4.57
N THR A 449 -29.12 -0.89 -5.02
CA THR A 449 -29.40 0.39 -4.33
C THR A 449 -30.07 0.19 -2.97
N VAL A 450 -29.75 1.06 -2.01
CA VAL A 450 -30.47 1.15 -0.74
C VAL A 450 -31.88 1.71 -1.02
N THR A 451 -32.92 0.96 -0.66
CA THR A 451 -34.32 1.33 -0.88
C THR A 451 -34.91 2.14 0.26
#